data_AF-A0A9P8ZZ83-F1
#
_entry.id   AF-A0A9P8ZZ83-F1
#
_cell.length_a   1.000
_cell.length_b   1.000
_cell.length_c   1.000
_cell.angle_alpha   90.00
_cell.angle_beta   90.00
_cell.angle_gamma   90.00
#
_symmetry.space_group_name_H-M   'P 1'
#
loop_
_entity.id
_entity.type
_entity.pdbx_description
1 polymer ?
#
loop_
_entity_poly.entity_id
_entity_poly.type
_entity_poly.pdbx_seq_one_letter_code
_entity_poly.pdbx_strand_id
1 'polypeptide(L)'
;MADSQLYSKVPLEVVLHVWEQAMKARGVHHFRVFPKINGVNDQILGIEPWATDTDAAKDVSTWNHRWTIAHVDHAAYEKYRQWLADTTGQGALWVAPFRLKKGQPGKIDERAKVHAKQDLVVVTFTGIYINFDFLNIRATQNQLRGLRSIGLNWKQTHTGHDWHIIPFMCLCQNKPHAHLKHCPLKIAQFLRLFPDLRHFYFIYRICAKDIKQSETQTRARGNISNKGKAVQCKKSGAVISGRVTKLQPVKLTANEKIDNTLSALRVYAEKKELEVCSDSERMFIEVDEKGLERFVDHKGLLDVMKRLQTAYRAVNRHRSAAQKLELGKAKFHFLVCRDHMSRK
;
A
#
# COMPACT_ATOMS: atom_id res chain seq x y z
N MET A 1 29.34 -13.09 6.32
CA MET A 1 28.99 -14.26 7.14
C MET A 1 29.32 -13.99 8.61
N ALA A 2 28.68 -12.99 9.23
CA ALA A 2 28.91 -12.60 10.62
C ALA A 2 27.67 -12.71 11.53
N ASP A 3 26.50 -13.10 11.00
CA ASP A 3 25.22 -13.01 11.71
C ASP A 3 24.75 -14.31 12.41
N SER A 4 25.43 -15.44 12.21
CA SER A 4 25.01 -16.74 12.78
C SER A 4 25.28 -16.85 14.30
N GLN A 5 26.29 -16.16 14.83
CA GLN A 5 26.69 -16.31 16.24
C GLN A 5 25.73 -15.63 17.21
N LEU A 6 25.05 -14.55 16.80
CA LEU A 6 24.13 -13.83 17.68
C LEU A 6 22.84 -14.64 17.87
N TYR A 7 22.31 -15.22 16.77
CA TYR A 7 21.08 -16.01 16.77
C TYR A 7 21.15 -17.21 17.72
N SER A 8 22.29 -17.92 17.72
CA SER A 8 22.52 -19.07 18.62
C SER A 8 22.55 -18.72 20.12
N LYS A 9 22.70 -17.43 20.46
CA LYS A 9 22.74 -16.95 21.85
C LYS A 9 21.42 -16.35 22.33
N VAL A 10 20.42 -16.25 21.45
CA VAL A 10 19.09 -15.75 21.81
C VAL A 10 18.30 -16.89 22.47
N PRO A 11 17.65 -16.67 23.62
CA PRO A 11 16.77 -17.67 24.23
C PRO A 11 15.69 -18.13 23.27
N LEU A 12 15.40 -19.44 23.25
CA LEU A 12 14.46 -20.05 22.32
C LEU A 12 13.07 -19.41 22.43
N GLU A 13 12.65 -19.00 23.62
CA GLU A 13 11.36 -18.35 23.86
C GLU A 13 11.26 -17.01 23.11
N VAL A 14 12.34 -16.25 23.08
CA VAL A 14 12.42 -14.98 22.36
C VAL A 14 12.37 -15.24 20.84
N VAL A 15 13.11 -16.23 20.36
CA VAL A 15 13.09 -16.66 18.96
C VAL A 15 11.68 -17.07 18.52
N LEU A 16 11.02 -17.92 19.30
CA LEU A 16 9.65 -18.38 19.03
C LEU A 16 8.65 -17.23 19.04
N HIS A 17 8.80 -16.26 19.96
CA HIS A 17 7.96 -15.08 20.01
C HIS A 17 8.15 -14.19 18.77
N VAL A 18 9.40 -13.97 18.34
CA VAL A 18 9.70 -13.21 17.13
C VAL A 18 9.08 -13.86 15.90
N TRP A 19 9.20 -15.17 15.75
CA TRP A 19 8.59 -15.89 14.62
C TRP A 19 7.07 -15.85 14.65
N GLU A 20 6.47 -15.99 15.83
CA GLU A 20 5.02 -15.86 15.97
C GLU A 20 4.51 -14.47 15.57
N GLN A 21 5.18 -13.41 16.01
CA GLN A 21 4.85 -12.03 15.63
C GLN A 21 5.05 -11.81 14.13
N ALA A 22 6.15 -12.30 13.56
CA ALA A 22 6.43 -12.16 12.13
C ALA A 22 5.37 -12.84 11.24
N MET A 23 4.85 -14.01 11.64
CA MET A 23 3.81 -14.71 10.89
C MET A 23 2.44 -14.04 11.02
N LYS A 24 2.07 -13.58 12.22
CA LYS A 24 0.76 -12.95 12.51
C LYS A 24 0.66 -11.48 12.12
N ALA A 25 1.80 -10.81 11.89
CA ALA A 25 1.83 -9.43 11.43
C ALA A 25 1.04 -9.29 10.12
N ARG A 26 0.24 -8.22 10.00
CA ARG A 26 -0.51 -7.92 8.78
C ARG A 26 0.44 -7.71 7.61
N GLY A 27 0.24 -8.46 6.54
CA GLY A 27 1.07 -8.41 5.34
C GLY A 27 0.52 -7.51 4.25
N VAL A 28 1.42 -7.05 3.38
CA VAL A 28 1.11 -6.40 2.11
C VAL A 28 1.64 -7.27 0.98
N HIS A 29 0.80 -7.60 0.01
CA HIS A 29 1.13 -8.50 -1.09
C HIS A 29 0.87 -7.84 -2.42
N HIS A 30 1.84 -7.90 -3.31
CA HIS A 30 1.78 -7.25 -4.62
C HIS A 30 1.53 -8.29 -5.70
N PHE A 31 0.42 -8.11 -6.42
CA PHE A 31 0.06 -8.97 -7.52
C PHE A 31 -0.10 -8.15 -8.80
N ARG A 32 0.37 -8.73 -9.90
CA ARG A 32 0.04 -8.25 -11.23
C ARG A 32 -1.24 -8.91 -11.71
N VAL A 33 -2.07 -8.11 -12.38
CA VAL A 33 -3.33 -8.55 -12.97
C VAL A 33 -3.31 -8.24 -14.45
N PHE A 34 -3.65 -9.22 -15.28
CA PHE A 34 -3.66 -9.09 -16.73
C PHE A 34 -4.83 -9.86 -17.34
N PRO A 35 -5.32 -9.45 -18.52
CA PRO A 35 -6.32 -10.23 -19.27
C PRO A 35 -5.68 -11.54 -19.74
N LYS A 36 -6.31 -12.67 -19.42
CA LYS A 36 -5.96 -13.98 -19.99
C LYS A 36 -7.09 -14.40 -20.93
N ILE A 37 -6.76 -14.50 -22.21
CA ILE A 37 -7.69 -14.93 -23.26
C ILE A 37 -7.94 -16.43 -23.12
N ASN A 38 -9.20 -16.83 -23.00
CA ASN A 38 -9.65 -18.21 -22.85
C ASN A 38 -10.58 -18.62 -24.00
N GLY A 39 -10.22 -18.27 -25.24
CA GLY A 39 -11.02 -18.50 -26.44
C GLY A 39 -11.53 -17.20 -27.08
N VAL A 40 -12.49 -17.32 -27.99
CA VAL A 40 -13.11 -16.18 -28.68
C VAL A 40 -14.11 -15.52 -27.73
N ASN A 41 -13.88 -14.26 -27.36
CA ASN A 41 -14.72 -13.46 -26.45
C ASN A 41 -14.85 -13.97 -24.99
N ASP A 42 -13.94 -14.85 -24.53
CA ASP A 42 -13.84 -15.23 -23.12
C ASP A 42 -12.51 -14.73 -22.55
N GLN A 43 -12.59 -13.85 -21.56
CA GLN A 43 -11.44 -13.36 -20.80
C GLN A 43 -11.60 -13.77 -19.33
N ILE A 44 -10.53 -14.26 -18.73
CA ILE A 44 -10.39 -14.36 -17.27
C ILE A 44 -9.26 -13.45 -16.80
N LEU A 45 -9.26 -13.07 -15.52
CA LEU A 45 -8.11 -12.34 -14.97
C LEU A 45 -6.99 -13.31 -14.60
N GLY A 46 -5.87 -13.19 -15.29
CA GLY A 46 -4.60 -13.72 -14.82
C GLY A 46 -4.15 -12.93 -13.60
N ILE A 47 -3.82 -13.62 -12.51
CA ILE A 47 -3.30 -13.04 -11.27
C ILE A 47 -2.04 -13.81 -10.91
N GLU A 48 -0.94 -13.08 -10.79
CA GLU A 48 0.36 -13.65 -10.48
C GLU A 48 1.11 -12.69 -9.54
N PRO A 49 2.05 -13.19 -8.73
CA PRO A 49 2.92 -12.32 -7.95
C PRO A 49 3.64 -11.29 -8.83
N TRP A 50 3.93 -10.14 -8.25
CA TRP A 50 4.51 -9.01 -8.98
C TRP A 50 5.88 -9.34 -9.57
N ALA A 51 6.74 -10.01 -8.81
CA ALA A 51 8.02 -10.47 -9.31
C ALA A 51 7.85 -11.70 -10.21
N THR A 52 8.49 -11.70 -11.37
CA THR A 52 8.53 -12.87 -12.26
C THR A 52 9.40 -13.98 -11.68
N ASP A 53 9.23 -15.22 -12.19
CA ASP A 53 10.02 -16.38 -11.77
C ASP A 53 11.55 -16.17 -11.86
N THR A 54 12.02 -15.25 -12.72
CA THR A 54 13.43 -14.86 -12.84
C THR A 54 13.94 -13.95 -11.73
N ASP A 55 13.04 -13.33 -10.96
CA ASP A 55 13.33 -12.29 -9.97
C ASP A 55 12.50 -12.48 -8.68
N ALA A 56 12.02 -13.69 -8.38
CA ALA A 56 11.19 -13.97 -7.21
C ALA A 56 11.83 -13.51 -5.87
N ALA A 57 13.17 -13.49 -5.79
CA ALA A 57 13.93 -12.94 -4.67
C ALA A 57 13.72 -11.42 -4.44
N LYS A 58 13.25 -10.69 -5.45
CA LYS A 58 12.91 -9.25 -5.39
C LYS A 58 11.43 -9.01 -5.06
N ASP A 59 10.62 -10.06 -4.84
CA ASP A 59 9.24 -9.86 -4.43
C ASP A 59 9.18 -9.33 -3.00
N VAL A 60 8.79 -8.06 -2.87
CA VAL A 60 8.68 -7.36 -1.58
C VAL A 60 7.49 -7.85 -0.75
N SER A 61 6.61 -8.66 -1.33
CA SER A 61 5.39 -9.14 -0.68
C SER A 61 5.67 -9.92 0.60
N THR A 62 4.81 -9.73 1.60
CA THR A 62 4.94 -10.44 2.88
C THR A 62 4.83 -11.95 2.75
N TRP A 63 4.06 -12.48 1.79
CA TRP A 63 3.96 -13.94 1.58
C TRP A 63 5.33 -14.57 1.26
N ASN A 64 6.15 -13.88 0.46
CA ASN A 64 7.48 -14.34 0.07
C ASN A 64 8.44 -14.31 1.25
N HIS A 65 8.34 -13.28 2.10
CA HIS A 65 9.11 -13.19 3.33
C HIS A 65 8.72 -14.28 4.33
N ARG A 66 7.42 -14.52 4.55
CA ARG A 66 6.95 -15.61 5.43
C ARG A 66 7.44 -16.97 4.92
N TRP A 67 7.38 -17.19 3.60
CA TRP A 67 7.92 -18.40 2.97
C TRP A 67 9.44 -18.53 3.16
N THR A 68 10.20 -17.45 2.93
CA THR A 68 11.65 -17.44 3.12
C THR A 68 12.03 -17.70 4.58
N ILE A 69 11.34 -17.07 5.54
CA ILE A 69 11.53 -17.26 6.98
C ILE A 69 11.28 -18.72 7.37
N ALA A 70 10.28 -19.37 6.79
CA ALA A 70 9.99 -20.78 7.05
C ALA A 70 11.14 -21.74 6.71
N HIS A 71 12.13 -21.30 5.93
CA HIS A 71 13.31 -22.09 5.56
C HIS A 71 14.57 -21.70 6.34
N VAL A 72 14.46 -20.79 7.32
CA VAL A 72 15.60 -20.36 8.16
C VAL A 72 15.98 -21.46 9.15
N ASP A 73 15.00 -21.98 9.91
CA ASP A 73 15.20 -23.09 10.85
C ASP A 73 13.90 -23.86 11.12
N HIS A 74 14.00 -24.90 11.95
CA HIS A 74 12.86 -25.74 12.34
C HIS A 74 11.78 -24.95 13.12
N ALA A 75 12.15 -24.03 14.00
CA ALA A 75 11.20 -23.28 14.83
C ALA A 75 10.35 -22.32 13.96
N ALA A 76 10.97 -21.65 13.01
CA ALA A 76 10.32 -20.80 12.03
C ALA A 76 9.38 -21.61 11.11
N TYR A 77 9.81 -22.79 10.67
CA TYR A 77 9.00 -23.69 9.87
C TYR A 77 7.72 -24.13 10.60
N GLU A 78 7.83 -24.55 11.86
CA GLU A 78 6.68 -24.95 12.67
C GLU A 78 5.69 -23.79 12.86
N LYS A 79 6.19 -22.57 13.14
CA LYS A 79 5.33 -21.37 13.24
C LYS A 79 4.64 -21.03 11.92
N TYR A 80 5.31 -21.21 10.78
CA TYR A 80 4.71 -21.03 9.45
C TYR A 80 3.60 -22.06 9.19
N ARG A 81 3.83 -23.34 9.50
CA ARG A 81 2.82 -24.39 9.36
C ARG A 81 1.60 -24.15 10.24
N GLN A 82 1.82 -23.75 11.49
CA GLN A 82 0.74 -23.38 12.42
C GLN A 82 -0.07 -22.22 11.85
N TRP A 83 0.59 -21.15 11.40
CA TRP A 83 -0.08 -20.00 10.79
C TRP A 83 -0.92 -20.40 9.55
N LEU A 84 -0.39 -21.27 8.69
CA LEU A 84 -1.15 -21.78 7.54
C LEU A 84 -2.38 -22.57 7.96
N ALA A 85 -2.24 -23.47 8.95
CA ALA A 85 -3.33 -24.27 9.46
C ALA A 85 -4.42 -23.39 10.09
N ASP A 86 -4.04 -22.43 10.94
CA ASP A 86 -4.95 -21.48 11.58
C ASP A 86 -5.70 -20.66 10.54
N THR A 87 -4.98 -20.10 9.56
CA THR A 87 -5.57 -19.27 8.49
C THR A 87 -6.53 -20.09 7.61
N THR A 88 -6.17 -21.34 7.31
CA THR A 88 -7.02 -22.26 6.53
C THR A 88 -8.26 -22.67 7.32
N GLY A 89 -8.11 -23.06 8.59
CA GLY A 89 -9.20 -23.44 9.48
C GLY A 89 -10.22 -22.31 9.69
N GLN A 90 -9.76 -21.05 9.65
CA GLN A 90 -10.64 -19.88 9.68
C GLN A 90 -11.31 -19.56 8.32
N GLY A 91 -11.03 -20.31 7.26
CA GLY A 91 -11.49 -20.02 5.89
C GLY A 91 -10.94 -18.70 5.34
N ALA A 92 -9.77 -18.27 5.83
CA ALA A 92 -9.15 -16.99 5.49
C ALA A 92 -7.96 -17.12 4.54
N LEU A 93 -7.57 -18.33 4.13
CA LEU A 93 -6.43 -18.50 3.25
C LEU A 93 -6.84 -18.27 1.80
N TRP A 94 -6.22 -17.28 1.16
CA TRP A 94 -6.28 -17.10 -0.29
C TRP A 94 -4.95 -17.53 -0.90
N VAL A 95 -5.01 -18.23 -2.04
CA VAL A 95 -3.84 -18.82 -2.70
C VAL A 95 -3.76 -18.32 -4.13
N ALA A 96 -2.71 -17.56 -4.44
CA ALA A 96 -2.47 -17.12 -5.81
C ALA A 96 -1.82 -18.23 -6.63
N PRO A 97 -2.23 -18.45 -7.89
CA PRO A 97 -1.53 -19.34 -8.80
C PRO A 97 -0.21 -18.71 -9.27
N PHE A 98 0.80 -19.55 -9.53
CA PHE A 98 2.02 -19.18 -10.25
C PHE A 98 1.96 -19.60 -11.72
N ARG A 99 2.80 -18.99 -12.58
CA ARG A 99 3.08 -19.56 -13.90
C ARG A 99 3.85 -20.85 -13.71
N LEU A 100 3.15 -21.97 -13.84
CA LEU A 100 3.83 -23.23 -14.02
C LEU A 100 4.41 -23.25 -15.44
N LYS A 101 5.73 -23.42 -15.54
CA LYS A 101 6.34 -23.79 -16.83
C LYS A 101 5.66 -25.07 -17.31
N LYS A 102 5.29 -25.10 -18.58
CA LYS A 102 4.59 -26.24 -19.20
C LYS A 102 5.39 -27.52 -18.93
N GLY A 103 4.79 -28.50 -18.24
CA GLY A 103 5.43 -29.78 -17.89
C GLY A 103 5.95 -29.90 -16.45
N GLN A 104 5.88 -28.86 -15.62
CA GLN A 104 6.21 -28.98 -14.19
C GLN A 104 4.95 -29.05 -13.32
N PRO A 105 4.75 -30.13 -12.54
CA PRO A 105 3.72 -30.14 -11.51
C PRO A 105 4.14 -29.16 -10.42
N GLY A 106 3.53 -27.97 -10.40
CA GLY A 106 3.76 -27.02 -9.31
C GLY A 106 3.28 -27.58 -7.99
N LYS A 107 4.15 -27.65 -7.00
CA LYS A 107 3.76 -28.02 -5.64
C LYS A 107 2.84 -26.93 -5.09
N ILE A 108 1.77 -27.33 -4.39
CA ILE A 108 0.82 -26.38 -3.77
C ILE A 108 1.52 -25.48 -2.73
N ASP A 109 2.63 -25.96 -2.18
CA ASP A 109 3.48 -25.26 -1.20
C ASP A 109 4.23 -24.09 -1.81
N GLU A 110 4.54 -24.16 -3.11
CA GLU A 110 5.22 -23.11 -3.86
C GLU A 110 4.25 -22.03 -4.33
N ARG A 111 3.02 -21.93 -3.78
CA ARG A 111 2.01 -20.92 -4.15
C ARG A 111 1.97 -19.75 -3.17
N ALA A 112 1.70 -18.54 -3.66
CA ALA A 112 1.62 -17.36 -2.79
C ALA A 112 0.42 -17.48 -1.83
N LYS A 113 0.69 -17.33 -0.53
CA LYS A 113 -0.28 -17.52 0.56
C LYS A 113 -0.62 -16.20 1.23
N VAL A 114 -1.89 -15.85 1.27
CA VAL A 114 -2.38 -14.57 1.81
C VAL A 114 -3.45 -14.81 2.87
N HIS A 115 -3.37 -14.13 4.00
CA HIS A 115 -4.44 -14.09 4.98
C HIS A 115 -5.54 -13.12 4.51
N ALA A 116 -6.48 -13.62 3.72
CA ALA A 116 -7.48 -12.88 2.96
C ALA A 116 -8.35 -11.91 3.78
N LYS A 117 -8.52 -12.19 5.08
CA LYS A 117 -9.29 -11.32 5.99
C LYS A 117 -8.51 -10.12 6.55
N GLN A 118 -7.19 -10.19 6.59
CA GLN A 118 -6.34 -9.25 7.33
C GLN A 118 -5.34 -8.56 6.42
N ASP A 119 -4.69 -9.33 5.54
CA ASP A 119 -3.64 -8.82 4.67
C ASP A 119 -4.20 -7.89 3.58
N LEU A 120 -3.38 -6.94 3.15
CA LEU A 120 -3.66 -6.04 2.03
C LEU A 120 -3.13 -6.66 0.73
N VAL A 121 -3.99 -6.79 -0.28
CA VAL A 121 -3.60 -7.17 -1.63
C VAL A 121 -3.53 -5.94 -2.53
N VAL A 122 -2.33 -5.57 -2.93
CA VAL A 122 -2.06 -4.48 -3.87
C VAL A 122 -2.07 -5.02 -5.28
N VAL A 123 -3.00 -4.51 -6.08
CA VAL A 123 -3.15 -4.91 -7.48
C VAL A 123 -2.49 -3.88 -8.39
N THR A 124 -1.66 -4.38 -9.30
CA THR A 124 -1.11 -3.59 -10.41
C THR A 124 -1.52 -4.22 -11.73
N PHE A 125 -2.08 -3.43 -12.64
CA PHE A 125 -2.50 -3.92 -13.94
C PHE A 125 -1.32 -3.99 -14.90
N THR A 126 -1.23 -5.08 -15.64
CA THR A 126 -0.23 -5.32 -16.68
C THR A 126 -0.91 -5.78 -17.96
N GLY A 127 -0.40 -5.37 -19.12
CA GLY A 127 -0.99 -5.66 -20.43
C GLY A 127 -1.81 -4.50 -21.00
N ILE A 128 -2.34 -4.71 -22.21
CA ILE A 128 -2.81 -3.62 -23.07
C ILE A 128 -4.28 -3.25 -22.80
N TYR A 129 -5.19 -4.19 -22.51
CA TYR A 129 -6.62 -3.86 -22.31
C TYR A 129 -7.41 -4.98 -21.61
N ILE A 130 -8.24 -4.64 -20.60
CA ILE A 130 -9.24 -5.57 -20.05
C ILE A 130 -10.61 -5.15 -20.57
N ASN A 131 -11.26 -6.03 -21.33
CA ASN A 131 -12.64 -5.83 -21.71
C ASN A 131 -13.56 -6.43 -20.65
N PHE A 132 -14.15 -5.57 -19.81
CA PHE A 132 -15.12 -6.01 -18.79
C PHE A 132 -16.37 -6.69 -19.38
N ASP A 133 -16.69 -6.46 -20.65
CA ASP A 133 -17.84 -7.07 -21.32
C ASP A 133 -17.55 -8.52 -21.75
N PHE A 134 -16.27 -8.86 -21.99
CA PHE A 134 -15.82 -10.23 -22.29
C PHE A 134 -15.25 -10.94 -21.06
N LEU A 135 -15.20 -10.27 -19.91
CA LEU A 135 -14.67 -10.85 -18.69
C LEU A 135 -15.69 -11.82 -18.10
N ASN A 136 -15.27 -13.07 -17.89
CA ASN A 136 -16.04 -14.05 -17.13
C ASN A 136 -16.05 -13.64 -15.64
N ILE A 137 -17.05 -12.85 -15.28
CA ILE A 137 -17.21 -12.27 -13.94
C ILE A 137 -17.30 -13.37 -12.89
N ARG A 138 -18.06 -14.45 -13.15
CA ARG A 138 -18.27 -15.52 -12.17
C ARG A 138 -16.99 -16.30 -11.89
N ALA A 139 -16.25 -16.69 -12.93
CA ALA A 139 -14.97 -17.36 -12.78
C ALA A 139 -13.97 -16.48 -12.02
N THR A 140 -13.92 -15.19 -12.36
CA THR A 140 -13.02 -14.22 -11.71
C THR A 140 -13.41 -13.99 -10.24
N GLN A 141 -14.70 -13.91 -9.92
CA GLN A 141 -15.19 -13.78 -8.54
C GLN A 141 -14.86 -15.01 -7.69
N ASN A 142 -14.96 -16.21 -8.27
CA ASN A 142 -14.56 -17.43 -7.57
C ASN A 142 -13.07 -17.43 -7.26
N GLN A 143 -12.23 -16.94 -8.18
CA GLN A 143 -10.78 -16.83 -7.98
C GLN A 143 -10.42 -15.79 -6.91
N LEU A 144 -11.16 -14.68 -6.80
CA LEU A 144 -10.91 -13.58 -5.87
C LEU A 144 -11.64 -13.70 -4.53
N ARG A 145 -12.37 -14.80 -4.33
CA ARG A 145 -13.17 -15.03 -3.13
C ARG A 145 -12.32 -15.00 -1.86
N GLY A 146 -12.88 -14.44 -0.79
CA GLY A 146 -12.25 -14.34 0.51
C GLY A 146 -11.42 -13.08 0.72
N LEU A 147 -10.92 -12.44 -0.35
CA LEU A 147 -10.13 -11.21 -0.24
C LEU A 147 -10.98 -10.03 0.23
N ARG A 148 -10.59 -9.42 1.36
CA ARG A 148 -11.35 -8.32 1.98
C ARG A 148 -10.73 -6.94 1.79
N SER A 149 -9.41 -6.86 1.64
CA SER A 149 -8.66 -5.60 1.63
C SER A 149 -7.84 -5.48 0.35
N ILE A 150 -8.25 -4.59 -0.56
CA ILE A 150 -7.64 -4.42 -1.88
C ILE A 150 -7.09 -3.00 -2.03
N GLY A 151 -5.84 -2.88 -2.47
CA GLY A 151 -5.19 -1.61 -2.75
C GLY A 151 -4.95 -1.41 -4.25
N LEU A 152 -5.10 -0.17 -4.73
CA LEU A 152 -4.76 0.24 -6.09
C LEU A 152 -3.75 1.40 -6.08
N ASN A 153 -2.63 1.25 -6.79
CA ASN A 153 -1.65 2.32 -6.96
C ASN A 153 -2.22 3.44 -7.85
N TRP A 154 -2.36 4.66 -7.30
CA TRP A 154 -2.96 5.81 -8.00
C TRP A 154 -1.94 6.68 -8.77
N LYS A 155 -0.63 6.45 -8.57
CA LYS A 155 0.43 7.26 -9.16
C LYS A 155 1.58 6.37 -9.64
N GLN A 156 1.94 6.45 -10.92
CA GLN A 156 3.22 5.93 -11.39
C GLN A 156 4.02 7.01 -12.08
N THR A 157 5.32 6.92 -11.85
CA THR A 157 6.33 7.92 -12.10
C THR A 157 7.17 7.57 -13.33
N HIS A 158 7.99 8.56 -13.70
CA HIS A 158 8.88 8.72 -14.87
C HIS A 158 9.77 7.56 -15.34
N THR A 159 9.73 6.37 -14.75
CA THR A 159 10.60 5.21 -15.09
C THR A 159 9.95 4.17 -16.02
N GLY A 160 8.96 4.57 -16.84
CA GLY A 160 8.58 3.78 -18.02
C GLY A 160 7.52 2.69 -17.81
N HIS A 161 6.68 2.81 -16.79
CA HIS A 161 5.36 2.17 -16.81
C HIS A 161 4.33 3.29 -16.87
N ASP A 162 4.06 3.73 -18.08
CA ASP A 162 2.98 4.66 -18.37
C ASP A 162 1.67 4.03 -17.89
N TRP A 163 0.95 4.70 -16.96
CA TRP A 163 -0.44 4.33 -16.68
C TRP A 163 -1.35 4.82 -17.81
N HIS A 164 -1.00 4.51 -19.06
CA HIS A 164 -1.99 4.21 -20.11
C HIS A 164 -2.71 2.90 -19.75
N ILE A 165 -3.20 2.76 -18.52
CA ILE A 165 -3.85 1.55 -18.02
C ILE A 165 -5.27 1.56 -18.58
N ILE A 166 -5.39 0.97 -19.77
CA ILE A 166 -6.61 0.90 -20.58
C ILE A 166 -7.78 0.15 -19.89
N PRO A 167 -7.70 -0.58 -18.75
CA PRO A 167 -8.96 -0.90 -18.06
C PRO A 167 -9.65 0.33 -17.49
N PHE A 168 -8.92 1.38 -17.11
CA PHE A 168 -9.52 2.57 -16.48
C PHE A 168 -9.56 3.78 -17.39
N MET A 169 -9.06 3.75 -18.62
CA MET A 169 -9.17 4.90 -19.52
C MET A 169 -10.64 5.30 -19.71
N CYS A 170 -10.92 6.60 -19.70
CA CYS A 170 -12.26 7.09 -19.99
C CYS A 170 -12.54 7.06 -21.49
N LEU A 171 -13.25 6.03 -21.94
CA LEU A 171 -13.77 5.92 -23.30
C LEU A 171 -15.22 6.43 -23.42
N CYS A 172 -15.74 7.03 -22.34
CA CYS A 172 -17.12 7.51 -22.26
C CYS A 172 -17.28 8.83 -23.02
N GLN A 173 -17.32 8.77 -24.36
CA GLN A 173 -17.60 9.93 -25.21
C GLN A 173 -18.94 10.59 -24.79
N ASN A 174 -18.98 11.92 -24.77
CA ASN A 174 -20.17 12.73 -24.43
C ASN A 174 -20.76 12.48 -23.03
N LYS A 175 -19.98 11.94 -22.08
CA LYS A 175 -20.38 11.83 -20.66
C LYS A 175 -19.70 12.88 -19.80
N PRO A 176 -20.25 13.25 -18.62
CA PRO A 176 -19.67 14.27 -17.74
C PRO A 176 -18.24 14.01 -17.27
N HIS A 177 -17.75 12.77 -17.38
CA HIS A 177 -16.40 12.36 -16.98
C HIS A 177 -15.48 12.04 -18.17
N ALA A 178 -15.88 12.37 -19.41
CA ALA A 178 -15.11 12.12 -20.63
C ALA A 178 -13.69 12.73 -20.60
N HIS A 179 -13.54 13.88 -19.93
CA HIS A 179 -12.28 14.61 -19.80
C HIS A 179 -11.31 13.99 -18.79
N LEU A 180 -11.75 13.02 -17.97
CA LEU A 180 -10.89 12.38 -16.98
C LEU A 180 -9.96 11.38 -17.64
N LYS A 181 -8.69 11.35 -17.21
CA LYS A 181 -7.73 10.32 -17.63
C LYS A 181 -8.18 8.91 -17.23
N HIS A 182 -8.93 8.80 -16.12
CA HIS A 182 -9.47 7.55 -15.60
C HIS A 182 -10.99 7.62 -15.38
N CYS A 183 -11.70 6.53 -15.69
CA CYS A 183 -13.13 6.36 -15.57
C CYS A 183 -13.50 5.73 -14.22
N PRO A 184 -14.19 6.46 -13.32
CA PRO A 184 -14.64 5.90 -12.04
C PRO A 184 -15.57 4.69 -12.21
N LEU A 185 -16.32 4.59 -13.31
CA LEU A 185 -17.17 3.43 -13.59
C LEU A 185 -16.37 2.16 -13.84
N LYS A 186 -15.24 2.26 -14.54
CA LYS A 186 -14.39 1.09 -14.81
C LYS A 186 -13.71 0.58 -13.55
N ILE A 187 -13.26 1.48 -12.67
CA ILE A 187 -12.76 1.09 -11.34
C ILE A 187 -13.89 0.43 -10.52
N ALA A 188 -15.10 1.00 -10.53
CA ALA A 188 -16.25 0.37 -9.87
C ALA A 188 -16.60 -1.01 -10.43
N GLN A 189 -16.49 -1.22 -11.75
CA GLN A 189 -16.67 -2.53 -12.39
C GLN A 189 -15.60 -3.53 -11.93
N PHE A 190 -14.34 -3.12 -11.83
CA PHE A 190 -13.27 -3.93 -11.25
C PHE A 190 -13.56 -4.34 -9.81
N LEU A 191 -14.01 -3.42 -8.96
CA LEU A 191 -14.32 -3.73 -7.56
C LEU A 191 -15.41 -4.78 -7.40
N ARG A 192 -16.33 -4.93 -8.37
CA ARG A 192 -17.36 -5.98 -8.36
C ARG A 192 -16.81 -7.39 -8.52
N LEU A 193 -15.55 -7.54 -8.91
CA LEU A 193 -14.89 -8.82 -9.03
C LEU A 193 -14.49 -9.41 -7.67
N PHE A 194 -14.52 -8.60 -6.61
CA PHE A 194 -14.20 -9.01 -5.24
C PHE A 194 -15.50 -9.18 -4.44
N PRO A 195 -16.02 -10.42 -4.30
CA PRO A 195 -17.30 -10.63 -3.62
C PRO A 195 -17.26 -10.28 -2.12
N ASP A 196 -16.10 -10.45 -1.48
CA ASP A 196 -15.91 -10.27 -0.03
C ASP A 196 -15.28 -8.93 0.35
N LEU A 197 -15.21 -7.97 -0.59
CA LEU A 197 -14.55 -6.67 -0.40
C LEU A 197 -15.12 -5.90 0.80
N ARG A 198 -14.25 -5.55 1.74
CA ARG A 198 -14.55 -4.70 2.91
C ARG A 198 -13.82 -3.38 2.89
N HIS A 199 -12.59 -3.38 2.42
CA HIS A 199 -11.76 -2.19 2.37
C HIS A 199 -11.12 -2.06 0.99
N PHE A 200 -11.37 -0.92 0.36
CA PHE A 200 -10.65 -0.51 -0.84
C PHE A 200 -9.75 0.67 -0.51
N TYR A 201 -8.46 0.54 -0.81
CA TYR A 201 -7.47 1.57 -0.57
C TYR A 201 -6.97 2.16 -1.88
N PHE A 202 -7.05 3.49 -1.98
CA PHE A 202 -6.29 4.24 -2.95
C PHE A 202 -4.89 4.50 -2.40
N ILE A 203 -3.88 3.91 -3.04
CA ILE A 203 -2.49 4.04 -2.62
C ILE A 203 -1.89 5.26 -3.33
N TYR A 204 -1.65 6.31 -2.55
CA TYR A 204 -1.00 7.53 -2.97
C TYR A 204 0.50 7.47 -2.64
N ARG A 205 1.32 7.39 -3.69
CA ARG A 205 2.78 7.44 -3.58
C ARG A 205 3.24 8.89 -3.52
N ILE A 206 3.79 9.28 -2.38
CA ILE A 206 4.18 10.67 -2.15
C ILE A 206 5.58 10.94 -2.69
N CYS A 207 5.72 12.09 -3.36
CA CYS A 207 6.96 12.72 -3.72
C CYS A 207 7.05 14.07 -3.00
N ALA A 208 8.26 14.64 -2.88
CA ALA A 208 8.45 15.92 -2.19
C ALA A 208 7.64 17.09 -2.78
N LYS A 209 7.30 17.04 -4.07
CA LYS A 209 6.48 18.06 -4.76
C LYS A 209 5.00 18.04 -4.38
N ASP A 210 4.51 16.91 -3.85
CA ASP A 210 3.08 16.76 -3.52
C ASP A 210 2.78 17.25 -2.10
N ILE A 211 3.81 17.44 -1.29
CA ILE A 211 3.69 17.82 0.12
C ILE A 211 3.59 19.34 0.17
N LYS A 212 2.56 19.86 0.84
CA LYS A 212 2.47 21.30 1.11
C LYS A 212 3.73 21.71 1.87
N GLN A 213 4.30 22.86 1.51
CA GLN A 213 5.29 23.47 2.39
C GLN A 213 4.56 23.91 3.67
N SER A 214 4.49 23.06 4.69
CA SER A 214 3.92 23.47 5.98
C SER A 214 4.97 24.23 6.80
N GLU A 215 4.48 25.17 7.60
CA GLU A 215 5.15 26.20 8.43
C GLU A 215 6.07 25.66 9.54
N THR A 216 6.52 24.41 9.45
CA THR A 216 7.18 23.70 10.55
C THR A 216 8.69 23.77 10.43
N GLN A 217 9.28 24.97 10.51
CA GLN A 217 10.74 25.12 10.51
C GLN A 217 11.24 26.26 11.39
N THR A 218 10.91 26.22 12.67
CA THR A 218 11.69 26.91 13.71
C THR A 218 12.60 25.88 14.38
N ARG A 219 13.66 25.44 13.69
CA ARG A 219 14.82 24.89 14.41
C ARG A 219 15.67 26.07 14.84
N ALA A 220 15.53 26.48 16.10
CA ALA A 220 16.52 27.33 16.73
C ALA A 220 17.87 26.58 16.70
N ARG A 221 18.75 26.90 15.75
CA ARG A 221 20.17 26.60 15.90
C ARG A 221 20.70 27.53 16.98
N GLY A 222 20.44 27.17 18.24
CA GLY A 222 21.18 27.73 19.36
C GLY A 222 22.63 27.31 19.21
N ASN A 223 23.47 28.17 18.66
CA ASN A 223 24.89 28.10 18.92
C ASN A 223 25.05 28.39 20.43
N ILE A 224 25.06 27.34 21.24
CA ILE A 224 25.52 27.43 22.63
C ILE A 224 27.03 27.63 22.53
N SER A 225 27.44 28.90 22.37
CA SER A 225 28.79 29.34 22.64
C SER A 225 29.01 29.22 24.14
N ASN A 226 29.57 28.08 24.57
CA ASN A 226 30.19 27.92 25.87
C ASN A 226 31.46 28.78 25.95
N LYS A 227 31.31 30.08 26.25
CA LYS A 227 32.30 31.01 26.86
C LYS A 227 31.45 32.17 27.40
N GLY A 228 31.39 32.55 28.66
CA GLY A 228 32.25 32.41 29.82
C GLY A 228 31.54 33.11 31.01
N LYS A 229 32.13 32.99 32.19
CA LYS A 229 31.57 33.31 33.52
C LYS A 229 31.28 34.81 33.78
N ALA A 230 30.31 35.01 34.69
CA ALA A 230 30.25 35.95 35.82
C ALA A 230 30.09 37.49 35.61
N VAL A 231 29.03 38.02 36.27
CA VAL A 231 28.97 39.21 37.18
C VAL A 231 29.59 40.52 36.65
N GLN A 232 28.88 41.65 36.46
CA GLN A 232 28.51 42.63 37.51
C GLN A 232 27.75 43.84 36.88
N CYS A 233 27.01 44.59 37.71
CA CYS A 233 26.23 45.79 37.38
C CYS A 233 27.03 46.98 36.80
N LYS A 234 26.43 47.78 35.89
CA LYS A 234 26.02 49.20 36.09
C LYS A 234 25.77 49.95 34.77
N LYS A 235 24.73 50.81 34.81
CA LYS A 235 24.45 52.06 34.08
C LYS A 235 25.28 52.38 32.83
N SER A 236 24.60 52.56 31.69
CA SER A 236 24.55 53.80 30.88
C SER A 236 24.00 53.48 29.48
N GLY A 237 23.39 54.47 28.85
CA GLY A 237 22.62 54.33 27.63
C GLY A 237 23.39 53.68 26.47
N ALA A 238 22.80 52.63 25.91
CA ALA A 238 23.01 52.22 24.54
C ALA A 238 21.71 51.57 24.07
N VAL A 239 21.11 52.13 23.02
CA VAL A 239 20.05 51.47 22.26
C VAL A 239 20.70 50.26 21.59
N ILE A 240 20.66 49.11 22.25
CA ILE A 240 20.94 47.84 21.59
C ILE A 240 19.69 47.55 20.75
N SER A 241 19.71 47.98 19.49
CA SER A 241 18.75 47.49 18.51
C SER A 241 18.96 45.99 18.41
N GLY A 242 18.14 45.21 19.11
CA GLY A 242 18.10 43.76 18.96
C GLY A 242 17.77 43.46 17.51
N ARG A 243 18.78 43.13 16.70
CA ARG A 243 18.55 42.49 15.40
C ARG A 243 17.87 41.17 15.70
N VAL A 244 16.56 41.14 15.49
CA VAL A 244 15.82 39.88 15.33
C VAL A 244 16.53 39.16 14.19
N THR A 245 17.31 38.14 14.53
CA THR A 245 17.89 37.25 13.53
C THR A 245 16.69 36.54 12.91
N LYS A 246 16.26 36.99 11.73
CA LYS A 246 15.20 36.30 10.97
C LYS A 246 15.61 34.84 10.87
N LEU A 247 14.90 33.99 11.60
CA LEU A 247 15.04 32.54 11.53
C LEU A 247 14.85 32.15 10.07
N GLN A 248 15.93 31.80 9.39
CA GLN A 248 15.83 31.39 8.01
C GLN A 248 15.19 30.00 7.98
N PRO A 249 14.14 29.79 7.17
CA PRO A 249 13.56 28.47 7.01
C PRO A 249 14.64 27.53 6.46
N VAL A 250 14.93 26.46 7.20
CA VAL A 250 15.92 25.46 6.83
C VAL A 250 15.40 24.70 5.60
N LYS A 251 15.97 24.93 4.42
CA LYS A 251 15.60 24.17 3.21
C LYS A 251 15.85 22.67 3.44
N LEU A 252 14.80 21.92 3.77
CA LEU A 252 14.84 20.46 3.87
C LEU A 252 15.05 19.88 2.48
N THR A 253 15.88 18.84 2.41
CA THR A 253 16.02 18.00 1.23
C THR A 253 14.69 17.30 0.91
N ALA A 254 14.54 16.83 -0.33
CA ALA A 254 13.35 16.12 -0.76
C ALA A 254 13.04 14.88 0.12
N ASN A 255 14.07 14.13 0.50
CA ASN A 255 13.92 12.94 1.35
C ASN A 255 13.51 13.32 2.78
N GLU A 256 14.15 14.33 3.38
CA GLU A 256 13.75 14.79 4.72
C GLU A 256 12.30 15.28 4.76
N LYS A 257 11.82 15.94 3.70
CA LYS A 257 10.41 16.35 3.59
C LYS A 257 9.47 15.14 3.60
N ILE A 258 9.80 14.10 2.83
CA ILE A 258 9.02 12.86 2.76
C ILE A 258 9.03 12.15 4.12
N ASP A 259 10.21 11.96 4.71
CA ASP A 259 10.38 11.21 5.95
C ASP A 259 9.72 11.90 7.15
N ASN A 260 9.85 13.23 7.26
CA ASN A 260 9.14 14.01 8.27
C ASN A 260 7.62 13.90 8.10
N THR A 261 7.13 13.90 6.86
CA THR A 261 5.69 13.80 6.57
C THR A 261 5.15 12.41 6.90
N LEU A 262 5.84 11.34 6.49
CA LEU A 262 5.45 9.95 6.82
C LEU A 262 5.48 9.71 8.33
N SER A 263 6.50 10.23 9.02
CA SER A 263 6.58 10.11 10.48
C SER A 263 5.42 10.82 11.17
N ALA A 264 5.08 12.05 10.74
CA ALA A 264 3.94 12.78 11.27
C ALA A 264 2.61 12.08 10.98
N LEU A 265 2.44 11.50 9.79
CA LEU A 265 1.26 10.74 9.41
C LEU A 265 1.15 9.43 10.20
N ARG A 266 2.26 8.75 10.48
CA ARG A 266 2.27 7.54 11.30
C ARG A 266 1.81 7.83 12.72
N VAL A 267 2.38 8.86 13.36
CA VAL A 267 1.95 9.28 14.71
C VAL A 267 0.48 9.69 14.73
N TYR A 268 0.03 10.38 13.67
CA TYR A 268 -1.39 10.71 13.52
C TYR A 268 -2.27 9.46 13.38
N ALA A 269 -1.87 8.50 12.56
CA ALA A 269 -2.58 7.25 12.33
C ALA A 269 -2.70 6.43 13.62
N GLU A 270 -1.60 6.27 14.35
CA GLU A 270 -1.58 5.60 15.66
C GLU A 270 -2.56 6.26 16.65
N LYS A 271 -2.57 7.60 16.72
CA LYS A 271 -3.50 8.35 17.58
C LYS A 271 -4.97 8.21 17.16
N LYS A 272 -5.22 7.98 15.88
CA LYS A 272 -6.57 7.89 15.28
C LYS A 272 -7.03 6.46 15.05
N GLU A 273 -6.23 5.47 15.47
CA GLU A 273 -6.48 4.05 15.22
C GLU A 273 -6.68 3.75 13.72
N LEU A 274 -5.99 4.51 12.86
CA LEU A 274 -5.96 4.28 11.43
C LEU A 274 -4.95 3.17 11.11
N GLU A 275 -5.18 2.46 10.02
CA GLU A 275 -4.36 1.31 9.69
C GLU A 275 -2.95 1.68 9.24
N VAL A 276 -1.98 0.89 9.72
CA VAL A 276 -0.61 0.92 9.24
C VAL A 276 -0.21 -0.51 8.88
N CYS A 277 0.29 -0.69 7.67
CA CYS A 277 0.82 -1.97 7.21
C CYS A 277 2.12 -1.76 6.44
N SER A 278 2.91 -2.81 6.28
CA SER A 278 4.21 -2.72 5.62
C SER A 278 4.49 -3.94 4.76
N ASP A 279 5.19 -3.71 3.64
CA ASP A 279 5.98 -4.73 2.97
C ASP A 279 7.45 -4.60 3.40
N SER A 280 8.38 -5.31 2.76
CA SER A 280 9.80 -5.24 3.13
C SER A 280 10.50 -3.93 2.77
N GLU A 281 9.90 -3.10 1.92
CA GLU A 281 10.50 -1.84 1.46
C GLU A 281 9.75 -0.60 1.95
N ARG A 282 8.45 -0.71 2.23
CA ARG A 282 7.55 0.42 2.39
C ARG A 282 6.58 0.22 3.54
N MET A 283 6.29 1.36 4.17
CA MET A 283 5.16 1.53 5.07
C MET A 283 4.01 2.20 4.33
N PHE A 284 2.81 1.67 4.53
CA PHE A 284 1.55 2.19 4.03
C PHE A 284 0.76 2.68 5.23
N ILE A 285 0.39 3.96 5.21
CA ILE A 285 -0.26 4.64 6.33
C ILE A 285 -1.63 5.08 5.85
N GLU A 286 -2.68 4.63 6.52
CA GLU A 286 -4.03 5.11 6.26
C GLU A 286 -4.17 6.57 6.69
N VAL A 287 -4.81 7.36 5.83
CA VAL A 287 -5.08 8.77 6.07
C VAL A 287 -6.54 9.09 5.82
N ASP A 288 -7.11 9.88 6.73
CA ASP A 288 -8.42 10.49 6.58
C ASP A 288 -8.33 11.84 5.85
N GLU A 289 -9.46 12.55 5.74
CA GLU A 289 -9.52 13.87 5.10
C GLU A 289 -8.53 14.87 5.71
N LYS A 290 -8.37 14.88 7.04
CA LYS A 290 -7.43 15.77 7.75
C LYS A 290 -5.98 15.38 7.47
N GLY A 291 -5.67 14.09 7.41
CA GLY A 291 -4.36 13.60 7.00
C GLY A 291 -4.00 14.05 5.58
N LEU A 292 -4.98 14.03 4.66
CA LEU A 292 -4.79 14.45 3.27
C LEU A 292 -4.54 15.94 3.12
N GLU A 293 -5.02 16.80 4.03
CA GLU A 293 -4.80 18.26 3.97
C GLU A 293 -3.31 18.64 3.94
N ARG A 294 -2.40 17.73 4.26
CA ARG A 294 -0.94 17.91 4.13
C ARG A 294 -0.44 17.92 2.69
N PHE A 295 -1.26 17.50 1.71
CA PHE A 295 -0.88 17.42 0.30
C PHE A 295 -1.47 18.56 -0.54
N VAL A 296 -0.71 19.01 -1.53
CA VAL A 296 -1.09 20.13 -2.42
C VAL A 296 -2.44 19.85 -3.07
N ASP A 297 -2.60 18.67 -3.67
CA ASP A 297 -3.81 18.26 -4.41
C ASP A 297 -4.85 17.48 -3.55
N HIS A 298 -4.93 17.78 -2.26
CA HIS A 298 -5.88 17.09 -1.36
C HIS A 298 -7.34 17.15 -1.84
N LYS A 299 -7.79 18.29 -2.42
CA LYS A 299 -9.15 18.43 -2.96
C LYS A 299 -9.40 17.52 -4.16
N GLY A 300 -8.43 17.42 -5.08
CA GLY A 300 -8.52 16.52 -6.23
C GLY A 300 -8.61 15.06 -5.79
N LEU A 301 -7.80 14.66 -4.82
CA LEU A 301 -7.84 13.31 -4.23
C LEU A 301 -9.24 13.02 -3.63
N LEU A 302 -9.79 13.93 -2.82
CA LEU A 302 -11.12 13.76 -2.22
C LEU A 302 -12.23 13.68 -3.28
N ASP A 303 -12.15 14.47 -4.35
CA ASP A 303 -13.13 14.44 -5.44
C ASP A 303 -13.12 13.09 -6.17
N VAL A 304 -11.93 12.56 -6.49
CA VAL A 304 -11.76 11.22 -7.08
C VAL A 304 -12.43 10.15 -6.20
N MET A 305 -12.20 10.20 -4.90
CA MET A 305 -12.79 9.27 -3.94
C MET A 305 -14.32 9.34 -3.96
N LYS A 306 -14.89 10.55 -3.87
CA LYS A 306 -16.35 10.77 -3.90
C LYS A 306 -16.98 10.26 -5.20
N ARG A 307 -16.33 10.51 -6.34
CA ARG A 307 -16.77 10.00 -7.65
C ARG A 307 -16.74 8.49 -7.71
N LEU A 308 -15.69 7.85 -7.19
CA LEU A 308 -15.64 6.39 -7.17
C LEU A 308 -16.73 5.80 -6.28
N GLN A 309 -16.93 6.34 -5.08
CA GLN A 309 -18.01 5.87 -4.19
C GLN A 309 -19.38 5.99 -4.88
N THR A 310 -19.62 7.09 -5.58
CA THR A 310 -20.84 7.31 -6.36
C THR A 310 -21.00 6.29 -7.48
N ALA A 311 -19.93 6.07 -8.27
CA ALA A 311 -19.91 5.07 -9.33
C ALA A 311 -20.12 3.66 -8.80
N TYR A 312 -19.45 3.28 -7.71
CA TYR A 312 -19.58 1.98 -7.07
C TYR A 312 -21.00 1.72 -6.57
N ARG A 313 -21.64 2.72 -5.95
CA ARG A 313 -23.06 2.64 -5.59
C ARG A 313 -23.92 2.43 -6.83
N ALA A 314 -23.69 3.21 -7.90
CA ALA A 314 -24.45 3.13 -9.15
C ALA A 314 -24.39 1.74 -9.81
N VAL A 315 -23.18 1.18 -9.98
CA VAL A 315 -22.98 -0.11 -10.64
C VAL A 315 -23.58 -1.27 -9.82
N ASN A 316 -23.80 -1.09 -8.52
CA ASN A 316 -24.43 -2.08 -7.63
C ASN A 316 -25.94 -1.87 -7.40
N ARG A 317 -26.58 -0.86 -8.02
CA ARG A 317 -28.02 -0.52 -7.81
C ARG A 317 -28.99 -1.65 -8.19
N HIS A 318 -28.63 -2.49 -9.15
CA HIS A 318 -29.52 -3.54 -9.67
C HIS A 318 -29.32 -4.91 -9.00
N ARG A 319 -28.48 -4.99 -7.97
CA ARG A 319 -28.29 -6.25 -7.21
C ARG A 319 -29.43 -6.49 -6.22
N SER A 320 -29.62 -7.75 -5.83
CA SER A 320 -30.61 -8.13 -4.82
C SER A 320 -30.36 -7.44 -3.48
N ALA A 321 -31.37 -7.34 -2.62
CA ALA A 321 -31.26 -6.67 -1.32
C ALA A 321 -30.14 -7.26 -0.45
N ALA A 322 -29.99 -8.59 -0.42
CA ALA A 322 -28.92 -9.28 0.29
C ALA A 322 -27.53 -8.91 -0.24
N GLN A 323 -27.36 -8.87 -1.56
CA GLN A 323 -26.10 -8.46 -2.20
C GLN A 323 -25.78 -6.97 -1.99
N LYS A 324 -26.80 -6.10 -1.95
CA LYS A 324 -26.66 -4.68 -1.63
C LYS A 324 -26.17 -4.48 -0.19
N LEU A 325 -26.71 -5.25 0.76
CA LEU A 325 -26.31 -5.19 2.17
C LEU A 325 -24.83 -5.57 2.35
N GLU A 326 -24.32 -6.53 1.58
CA GLU A 326 -22.92 -6.95 1.64
C GLU A 326 -21.97 -5.95 0.97
N LEU A 327 -22.33 -5.42 -0.20
CA LEU A 327 -21.48 -4.47 -0.94
C LEU A 327 -21.49 -3.07 -0.33
N GLY A 328 -22.56 -2.70 0.38
CA GLY A 328 -22.63 -1.48 1.17
C GLY A 328 -21.65 -1.46 2.35
N LYS A 329 -21.01 -2.59 2.67
CA LYS A 329 -19.99 -2.70 3.71
C LYS A 329 -18.59 -2.31 3.20
N ALA A 330 -18.40 -2.16 1.89
CA ALA A 330 -17.12 -1.74 1.33
C ALA A 330 -16.83 -0.27 1.69
N LYS A 331 -15.78 -0.06 2.48
CA LYS A 331 -15.26 1.24 2.85
C LYS A 331 -14.12 1.63 1.91
N PHE A 332 -13.99 2.92 1.67
CA PHE A 332 -12.99 3.45 0.75
C PHE A 332 -12.05 4.37 1.52
N HIS A 333 -10.76 4.12 1.37
CA HIS A 333 -9.70 4.68 2.20
C HIS A 333 -8.54 5.18 1.33
N PHE A 334 -7.69 6.03 1.90
CA PHE A 334 -6.41 6.39 1.31
C PHE A 334 -5.28 5.75 2.11
N LEU A 335 -4.34 5.13 1.41
CA LEU A 335 -3.04 4.77 1.96
C LEU A 335 -1.99 5.68 1.36
N VAL A 336 -1.10 6.19 2.19
CA VAL A 336 0.06 6.96 1.78
C VAL A 336 1.31 6.11 1.96
N CYS A 337 2.17 6.08 0.96
CA CYS A 337 3.49 5.45 1.08
C CYS A 337 4.55 6.26 0.31
N ARG A 338 5.82 6.01 0.62
CA ARG A 338 6.95 6.58 -0.11
C ARG A 338 6.93 6.14 -1.58
N ASP A 339 7.17 7.07 -2.50
CA ASP A 339 7.45 6.72 -3.90
C ASP A 339 8.86 6.12 -4.02
N HIS A 340 9.02 5.08 -4.86
CA HIS A 340 10.32 4.43 -5.04
C HIS A 340 11.23 5.41 -5.79
N MET A 341 12.11 6.10 -5.06
CA MET A 341 13.24 6.78 -5.68
C MET A 341 14.16 5.66 -6.14
N SER A 342 14.12 5.32 -7.43
CA SER A 342 15.08 4.44 -8.08
C SER A 342 16.47 4.74 -7.51
N ARG A 343 17.10 3.74 -6.86
CA ARG A 343 18.51 3.81 -6.51
C ARG A 343 19.24 4.12 -7.82
N LYS A 344 19.80 5.32 -7.91
CA LYS A 344 20.66 5.72 -9.03
C LYS A 344 21.94 4.90 -9.00
#